data_AF-A0A928NCK3-F1
#
_entry.id   AF-A0A928NCK3-F1
#
_cell.length_a   1.000
_cell.length_b   1.000
_cell.length_c   1.000
_cell.angle_alpha   90.00
_cell.angle_beta   90.00
_cell.angle_gamma   90.00
#
_symmetry.space_group_name_H-M   'P 1'
#
loop_
_entity.id
_entity.type
_entity.pdbx_description
1 polymer ?
#
loop_
_entity_poly.entity_id
_entity_poly.type
_entity_poly.pdbx_seq_one_letter_code
_entity_poly.pdbx_strand_id
1 'polypeptide(L)'
;MQLGTCLFLHTYPGKKDAIVYYYGMKTSPEGIGNLMYGYTGTAAGFPEVILYGAGGMVQQGGKDFASFIKAFKDGPPYWGDTSEDHIMIKFGIFLYLGGGRN
;
A
#
# COMPACT_ATOMS: atom_id res chain seq x y z
N MET A 1 -26.65 0.70 -27.33
CA MET A 1 -25.24 0.24 -27.35
C MET A 1 -24.67 0.51 -25.97
N GLN A 2 -24.59 -0.52 -25.13
CA GLN A 2 -24.27 -0.40 -23.71
C GLN A 2 -22.79 -0.75 -23.53
N LEU A 3 -21.95 0.26 -23.28
CA LEU A 3 -20.53 0.06 -22.99
C LEU A 3 -20.43 -0.64 -21.64
N GLY A 4 -20.10 -1.93 -21.67
CA GLY A 4 -19.90 -2.75 -20.48
C GLY A 4 -18.82 -2.14 -19.60
N THR A 5 -19.20 -1.76 -18.39
CA THR A 5 -18.31 -1.40 -17.31
C THR A 5 -17.35 -2.55 -17.06
N CYS A 6 -16.07 -2.33 -17.36
CA CYS A 6 -14.99 -3.19 -16.90
C CYS A 6 -14.94 -3.08 -15.36
N LEU A 7 -15.71 -3.93 -14.68
CA LEU A 7 -15.56 -4.10 -13.24
C LEU A 7 -14.12 -4.57 -12.99
N PHE A 8 -13.37 -3.79 -12.23
CA PHE A 8 -12.12 -4.21 -11.62
C PHE A 8 -12.38 -5.47 -10.78
N LEU A 9 -12.21 -6.64 -11.40
CA LEU A 9 -12.24 -7.93 -10.70
C LEU A 9 -11.00 -7.98 -9.81
N HIS A 10 -11.25 -7.92 -8.51
CA HIS A 10 -10.32 -8.06 -7.40
C HIS A 10 -9.20 -9.07 -7.70
N THR A 11 -7.97 -8.56 -7.88
CA THR A 11 -6.83 -9.32 -8.44
C THR A 11 -5.99 -10.05 -7.39
N TYR A 12 -6.59 -10.48 -6.29
CA TYR A 12 -5.94 -11.46 -5.41
C TYR A 12 -6.38 -12.86 -5.87
N PRO A 13 -5.49 -13.87 -5.99
CA PRO A 13 -5.89 -15.25 -6.28
C PRO A 13 -6.72 -15.80 -5.10
N GLY A 14 -8.00 -15.45 -5.07
CA GLY A 14 -8.90 -15.61 -3.93
C GLY A 14 -10.04 -14.58 -3.96
N LYS A 15 -10.54 -14.19 -2.79
CA LYS A 15 -11.55 -13.14 -2.64
C LYS A 15 -10.95 -11.93 -1.91
N LYS A 16 -11.52 -10.73 -2.11
CA LYS A 16 -11.09 -9.50 -1.42
C LYS A 16 -11.16 -9.62 0.11
N ASP A 17 -12.14 -10.36 0.60
CA ASP A 17 -12.42 -10.64 2.00
C ASP A 17 -11.71 -11.91 2.52
N ALA A 18 -10.81 -12.49 1.74
CA ALA A 18 -10.02 -13.63 2.19
C ALA A 18 -9.18 -13.25 3.41
N ILE A 19 -8.90 -14.23 4.26
CA ILE A 19 -7.95 -14.08 5.35
C ILE A 19 -6.61 -14.61 4.87
N VAL A 20 -5.58 -13.77 4.94
CA VAL A 20 -4.19 -14.18 4.67
C VAL A 20 -3.44 -14.31 5.98
N TYR A 21 -2.73 -15.42 6.15
CA TYR A 21 -1.82 -15.64 7.26
C TYR A 21 -0.39 -15.45 6.76
N TYR A 22 0.30 -14.44 7.29
CA TYR A 22 1.69 -14.15 6.92
C TYR A 22 2.50 -13.84 8.19
N TYR A 23 3.62 -14.54 8.38
CA TYR A 23 4.50 -14.37 9.55
C TYR A 23 3.77 -14.47 10.91
N GLY A 24 2.78 -15.37 11.03
CA GLY A 24 1.95 -15.52 12.23
C GLY A 24 0.88 -14.42 12.41
N MET A 25 0.85 -13.42 11.54
CA MET A 25 -0.17 -12.36 11.55
C MET A 25 -1.34 -12.73 10.64
N LYS A 26 -2.54 -12.33 11.06
CA LYS A 26 -3.76 -12.38 10.25
C LYS A 26 -3.94 -11.02 9.56
N THR A 27 -4.06 -11.01 8.23
CA THR A 27 -4.23 -9.79 7.44
C THR A 27 -5.15 -10.00 6.24
N SER A 28 -5.50 -8.92 5.54
CA SER A 28 -6.28 -8.95 4.30
C SER A 28 -5.34 -9.06 3.08
N PRO A 29 -5.87 -9.46 1.90
CA PRO A 29 -5.15 -9.37 0.63
C PRO A 29 -4.57 -7.98 0.34
N GLU A 30 -5.31 -6.94 0.72
CA GLU A 30 -4.89 -5.53 0.59
C GLU A 30 -3.70 -5.22 1.50
N GLY A 31 -3.74 -5.69 2.75
CA GLY A 31 -2.61 -5.56 3.67
C GLY A 31 -1.35 -6.24 3.15
N ILE A 32 -1.47 -7.41 2.53
CA ILE A 32 -0.32 -8.07 1.86
C ILE A 32 0.17 -7.25 0.67
N GLY A 33 -0.73 -6.66 -0.11
CA GLY A 33 -0.38 -5.73 -1.18
C GLY A 33 0.44 -4.55 -0.67
N ASN A 34 0.01 -3.93 0.43
CA ASN A 34 0.69 -2.79 1.06
C ASN A 34 2.06 -3.17 1.65
N LEU A 35 2.18 -4.38 2.22
CA LEU A 35 3.47 -4.94 2.65
C LEU A 35 4.42 -5.14 1.47
N MET A 36 3.96 -5.79 0.41
CA MET A 36 4.77 -6.03 -0.78
C MET A 36 5.16 -4.72 -1.48
N TYR A 37 4.26 -3.73 -1.48
CA TYR A 37 4.53 -2.39 -1.98
C TYR A 37 5.67 -1.71 -1.21
N GLY A 38 5.62 -1.73 0.13
CA GLY A 38 6.71 -1.22 0.96
C GLY A 38 8.04 -1.93 0.70
N TYR A 39 8.03 -3.27 0.67
CA TYR A 39 9.23 -4.09 0.45
C TYR A 39 9.85 -3.85 -0.92
N THR A 40 9.07 -4.00 -1.99
CA THR A 40 9.55 -3.87 -3.38
C THR A 40 9.87 -2.43 -3.74
N GLY A 41 9.11 -1.46 -3.22
CA GLY A 41 9.38 -0.05 -3.39
C GLY A 41 10.71 0.37 -2.77
N THR A 42 11.01 -0.17 -1.58
CA THR A 42 12.32 0.06 -0.93
C THR A 42 13.43 -0.66 -1.67
N ALA A 43 13.19 -1.88 -2.16
CA ALA A 43 14.14 -2.60 -3.02
C ALA A 43 14.45 -1.87 -4.33
N ALA A 44 13.47 -1.15 -4.89
CA ALA A 44 13.64 -0.30 -6.06
C ALA A 44 14.35 1.03 -5.76
N GLY A 45 14.64 1.34 -4.50
CA GLY A 45 15.36 2.55 -4.08
C GLY A 45 14.48 3.77 -3.83
N PHE A 46 13.15 3.61 -3.72
CA PHE A 46 12.27 4.72 -3.36
C PHE A 46 12.41 5.03 -1.86
N PRO A 47 12.55 6.31 -1.47
CA PRO A 47 12.60 6.69 -0.07
C PRO A 47 11.23 6.54 0.59
N GLU A 48 11.21 6.28 1.90
CA GLU A 48 9.98 5.97 2.66
C GLU A 48 8.88 7.02 2.47
N VAL A 49 9.23 8.31 2.43
CA VAL A 49 8.27 9.40 2.25
C VAL A 49 7.49 9.29 0.93
N ILE A 50 8.13 8.80 -0.13
CA ILE A 50 7.51 8.57 -1.44
C ILE A 50 6.57 7.38 -1.37
N LEU A 51 6.96 6.32 -0.66
CA LEU A 51 6.12 5.15 -0.46
C LEU A 51 4.87 5.49 0.34
N TYR A 52 4.99 6.24 1.44
CA TYR A 52 3.83 6.64 2.24
C TYR A 52 2.90 7.60 1.50
N GLY A 53 3.44 8.59 0.80
CA GLY A 53 2.62 9.54 0.05
C GLY A 53 1.92 8.90 -1.16
N ALA A 54 2.56 7.95 -1.84
CA ALA A 54 1.93 7.19 -2.91
C ALA A 54 0.87 6.20 -2.40
N GLY A 55 1.08 5.55 -1.25
CA GLY A 55 0.07 4.72 -0.58
C GLY A 55 -1.20 5.53 -0.26
N GLY A 56 -1.02 6.68 0.42
CA GLY A 56 -2.13 7.59 0.72
C GLY A 56 -2.83 8.15 -0.52
N MET A 57 -2.10 8.44 -1.60
CA MET A 57 -2.70 8.86 -2.87
C MET A 57 -3.65 7.79 -3.43
N VAL A 58 -3.21 6.52 -3.47
CA VAL A 58 -4.02 5.42 -4.02
C VAL A 58 -5.26 5.18 -3.18
N GLN A 59 -5.14 5.27 -1.85
CA GLN A 59 -6.28 5.13 -0.95
C GLN A 59 -7.34 6.22 -1.14
N GLN A 60 -6.91 7.44 -1.44
CA GLN A 60 -7.81 8.54 -1.80
C GLN A 60 -8.43 8.40 -3.20
N GLY A 61 -8.13 7.32 -3.94
CA GLY A 61 -8.58 7.10 -5.31
C GLY A 61 -7.84 7.94 -6.36
N GLY A 62 -6.73 8.57 -5.96
CA GLY A 62 -5.89 9.39 -6.81
C GLY A 62 -5.12 8.56 -7.84
N LYS A 63 -5.07 9.04 -9.09
CA LYS A 63 -4.38 8.36 -10.20
C LYS A 63 -3.39 9.26 -10.93
N ASP A 64 -3.28 10.51 -10.52
CA ASP A 64 -2.53 11.56 -11.20
C ASP A 64 -1.55 12.25 -10.26
N PHE A 65 -0.62 12.99 -10.86
CA PHE A 65 0.41 13.71 -10.11
C PHE A 65 -0.18 14.78 -9.17
N ALA A 66 -1.35 15.34 -9.51
CA ALA A 66 -2.03 16.28 -8.64
C ALA A 66 -2.51 15.62 -7.34
N SER A 67 -3.05 14.40 -7.42
CA SER A 67 -3.42 13.61 -6.25
C SER A 67 -2.20 13.20 -5.41
N PHE A 68 -1.06 12.91 -6.05
CA PHE A 68 0.20 12.66 -5.35
C PHE A 68 0.62 13.88 -4.52
N ILE A 69 0.65 15.05 -5.14
CA ILE A 69 0.97 16.32 -4.45
C ILE A 69 -0.03 16.59 -3.32
N LYS A 70 -1.31 16.24 -3.50
CA LYS A 70 -2.33 16.37 -2.46
C LYS A 70 -2.04 15.47 -1.26
N ALA A 71 -1.76 14.18 -1.47
CA ALA A 71 -1.40 13.26 -0.40
C ALA A 71 -0.13 13.72 0.36
N PHE A 72 0.84 14.31 -0.37
CA PHE A 72 2.01 14.94 0.23
C PHE A 72 1.69 16.17 1.08
N LYS A 73 0.68 16.96 0.68
CA LYS A 73 0.18 18.13 1.44
C LYS A 73 -0.61 17.73 2.68
N ASP A 74 -1.39 16.64 2.60
CA ASP A 74 -2.12 16.11 3.74
C ASP A 74 -1.17 15.68 4.86
N GLY A 75 0.05 15.27 4.49
CA GLY A 75 1.18 15.17 5.39
C GLY A 75 1.08 14.03 6.43
N PRO A 76 2.07 13.92 7.32
CA PRO A 76 2.08 12.90 8.37
C PRO A 76 0.92 13.10 9.36
N PRO A 77 0.41 12.03 10.00
CA PRO A 77 1.07 10.72 10.18
C PRO A 77 0.70 9.62 9.18
N TYR A 78 -0.32 9.81 8.33
CA TYR A 78 -0.80 8.77 7.41
C TYR A 78 -0.94 9.22 5.95
N TRP A 79 -0.63 10.47 5.60
CA TRP A 79 -0.69 10.97 4.21
C TRP A 79 -2.07 10.77 3.53
N GLY A 80 -3.13 10.75 4.35
CA GLY A 80 -4.51 10.47 3.94
C GLY A 80 -4.84 8.98 3.74
N ASP A 81 -3.96 8.08 4.18
CA ASP A 81 -4.16 6.63 4.24
C ASP A 81 -4.78 6.19 5.58
N THR A 82 -5.14 4.90 5.70
CA THR A 82 -5.52 4.28 6.97
C THR A 82 -4.27 3.93 7.80
N SER A 83 -4.44 3.85 9.12
CA SER A 83 -3.35 3.44 10.02
C SER A 83 -2.83 2.04 9.72
N GLU A 84 -3.72 1.13 9.35
CA GLU A 84 -3.45 -0.27 9.06
C GLU A 84 -2.60 -0.43 7.80
N ASP A 85 -2.94 0.28 6.73
CA ASP A 85 -2.20 0.26 5.47
C ASP A 85 -0.80 0.85 5.64
N HIS A 86 -0.73 1.96 6.38
CA HIS A 86 0.54 2.58 6.73
C HIS A 86 1.47 1.65 7.53
N ILE A 87 0.91 0.90 8.50
CA ILE A 87 1.66 -0.09 9.29
C ILE A 87 2.18 -1.22 8.39
N MET A 88 1.38 -1.69 7.42
CA MET A 88 1.80 -2.75 6.51
C MET A 88 2.91 -2.30 5.56
N ILE A 89 2.82 -1.07 5.01
CA ILE A 89 3.90 -0.47 4.21
C ILE A 89 5.19 -0.37 5.04
N LYS A 90 5.09 0.15 6.26
CA LYS A 90 6.21 0.26 7.19
C LYS A 90 6.82 -1.10 7.52
N PHE A 91 6.00 -2.13 7.70
CA PHE A 91 6.48 -3.49 7.91
C PHE A 91 7.20 -4.05 6.68
N GLY A 92 6.70 -3.77 5.47
CA GLY A 92 7.38 -4.10 4.21
C GLY A 92 8.76 -3.44 4.08
N ILE A 93 8.85 -2.15 4.40
CA ILE A 93 10.12 -1.40 4.44
C ILE A 93 11.09 -2.06 5.45
N PHE A 94 10.61 -2.37 6.66
CA PHE A 94 11.38 -3.02 7.71
C PHE A 94 11.92 -4.39 7.28
N LEU A 95 11.10 -5.19 6.60
CA LEU A 95 11.51 -6.49 6.05
C LEU A 95 12.64 -6.36 5.03
N TYR A 96 12.62 -5.33 4.18
CA TYR A 96 13.69 -5.11 3.20
C TYR A 96 14.97 -4.60 3.85
N LEU A 97 14.87 -3.60 4.74
CA LEU A 97 16.02 -3.04 5.45
C LEU A 97 16.65 -4.01 6.46
N GLY A 98 16.02 -5.17 6.65
CA GLY A 98 16.61 -6.33 7.33
C GLY A 98 16.37 -6.34 8.82
N GLY A 99 15.22 -5.82 9.28
CA GLY A 99 14.60 -6.09 10.58
C GLY A 99 15.46 -6.19 11.85
N GLY A 100 16.66 -5.59 11.87
CA GLY A 100 17.69 -5.94 12.83
C GLY A 100 19.12 -5.85 12.29
N ARG A 101 19.46 -4.78 11.56
CA ARG A 101 20.86 -4.34 11.54
C ARG A 101 21.15 -3.63 12.85
N ASN A 102 21.64 -4.38 13.82
CA ASN A 102 22.47 -3.83 14.90
C ASN A 102 23.69 -3.13 14.29
#